data_AF-A0A498DK94-F1
#
_entry.id   AF-A0A498DK94-F1
#
_cell.length_a   1.000
_cell.length_b   1.000
_cell.length_c   1.000
_cell.angle_alpha   90.00
_cell.angle_beta   90.00
_cell.angle_gamma   90.00
#
_symmetry.space_group_name_H-M   'P 1'
#
loop_
_entity.id
_entity.type
_entity.pdbx_description
1 polymer ?
#
loop_
_entity_poly.entity_id
_entity_poly.type
_entity_poly.pdbx_seq_one_letter_code
_entity_poly.pdbx_strand_id
1 'polypeptide(L)'
;MKLRRHNIEIFTISFLDIISSAFAAVVLLVLISKPLPNPLDLGATESLLKQVVSAESQLSDSARELEKKRQELARLQQINSLLQASEKGARKEMGDKTNQLEKLDGDLDGLSLVQSSLNRASIRPSSATVRDEEVGGIPVDSDYIIFIVDTSGSMLQIWNSVSKTVLNVLKIHPKVKGFQIMNDNGMPLISSYSGKWIRDTPQRRKSVMNVFGAWKSASNSSPVEGLEVALKKYAKPNISLSIYIFGDDYTGASYDAVIDSVDALNRNKITGKKLAKIHAVGFMSNYATNRFSILMREVTQRNGGTFLALPYDQNRATGMRFQ
;
A
#
# COMPACT_ATOMS: atom_id res chain seq x y z
N MET A 1 155.70 17.17 29.65
CA MET A 1 154.68 16.82 28.64
C MET A 1 153.30 17.01 29.26
N LYS A 2 152.44 17.78 28.58
CA LYS A 2 151.12 18.28 29.00
C LYS A 2 150.02 17.29 28.54
N LEU A 3 148.97 16.99 29.32
CA LEU A 3 147.64 16.48 28.88
C LEU A 3 146.80 16.10 30.12
N ARG A 4 145.49 16.33 30.27
CA ARG A 4 144.46 17.22 29.69
C ARG A 4 143.29 17.16 30.71
N ARG A 5 142.68 18.29 31.09
CA ARG A 5 141.43 18.30 31.88
C ARG A 5 140.29 17.78 31.00
N HIS A 6 139.52 16.80 31.49
CA HIS A 6 138.28 16.38 30.85
C HIS A 6 137.15 17.29 31.35
N ASN A 7 136.63 18.16 30.47
CA ASN A 7 135.43 18.94 30.76
C ASN A 7 134.24 17.98 30.78
N ILE A 8 133.50 17.97 31.89
CA ILE A 8 132.22 17.28 31.97
C ILE A 8 131.23 18.11 31.15
N GLU A 9 130.92 17.66 29.94
CA GLU A 9 129.80 18.20 29.18
C GLU A 9 128.51 17.81 29.90
N ILE A 10 127.80 18.79 30.44
CA ILE A 10 126.60 18.62 31.27
C ILE A 10 125.41 18.05 30.46
N PHE A 11 125.55 17.94 29.13
CA PHE A 11 124.55 17.40 28.23
C PHE A 11 125.14 16.28 27.35
N THR A 12 125.41 15.12 27.93
CA THR A 12 125.77 13.92 27.17
C THR A 12 124.52 13.20 26.65
N ILE A 13 124.66 12.48 25.53
CA ILE A 13 123.59 11.68 24.90
C ILE A 13 122.89 10.73 25.90
N SER A 14 123.63 10.23 26.90
CA SER A 14 123.09 9.37 27.96
C SER A 14 122.09 10.06 28.90
N PHE A 15 122.17 11.38 29.07
CA PHE A 15 121.21 12.15 29.87
C PHE A 15 119.85 12.28 29.15
N LEU A 16 119.89 12.47 27.82
CA LEU A 16 118.68 12.53 26.99
C LEU A 16 117.92 11.18 27.00
N ASP A 17 118.64 10.07 27.04
CA ASP A 17 118.06 8.72 27.05
C ASP A 17 117.32 8.40 28.37
N ILE A 18 117.89 8.85 29.50
CA ILE A 18 117.27 8.68 30.83
C ILE A 18 115.99 9.53 30.96
N ILE A 19 116.02 10.79 30.50
CA ILE A 19 114.83 11.66 30.54
C ILE A 19 113.76 11.14 29.58
N SER A 20 114.14 10.66 28.40
CA SER A 20 113.21 10.06 27.43
C SER A 20 112.51 8.82 28.01
N SER A 21 113.25 7.93 28.68
CA SER A 21 112.72 6.75 29.34
C SER A 21 111.80 7.09 30.52
N ALA A 22 112.21 8.05 31.37
CA ALA A 22 111.39 8.50 32.48
C ALA A 22 110.10 9.18 32.01
N PHE A 23 110.17 10.00 30.96
CA PHE A 23 109.00 10.65 30.37
C PHE A 23 108.04 9.63 29.74
N ALA A 24 108.56 8.62 29.03
CA ALA A 24 107.75 7.53 28.48
C ALA A 24 107.01 6.75 29.58
N ALA A 25 107.67 6.49 30.71
CA ALA A 25 107.04 5.84 31.86
C ALA A 25 105.91 6.68 32.47
N VAL A 26 106.09 8.01 32.57
CA VAL A 26 105.04 8.92 33.06
C VAL A 26 103.86 8.98 32.09
N VAL A 27 104.10 9.07 30.77
CA VAL A 27 103.06 9.03 29.75
C VAL A 27 102.26 7.73 29.80
N LEU A 28 102.94 6.59 30.01
CA LEU A 28 102.30 5.29 30.17
C LEU A 28 101.43 5.24 31.43
N LEU A 29 101.93 5.77 32.56
CA LEU A 29 101.16 5.87 33.81
C LEU A 29 99.92 6.74 33.64
N VAL A 30 100.00 7.86 32.92
CA VAL A 30 98.85 8.73 32.63
C VAL A 30 97.83 8.04 31.71
N LEU A 31 98.30 7.26 30.72
CA LEU A 31 97.44 6.48 29.84
C LEU A 31 96.71 5.35 30.59
N ILE A 32 97.39 4.66 31.51
CA ILE A 32 96.81 3.60 32.35
C ILE A 32 95.92 4.20 33.45
N SER A 33 96.25 5.39 33.96
CA SER A 33 95.50 6.08 35.02
C SER A 33 94.18 6.68 34.54
N LYS A 34 93.85 6.63 33.25
CA LYS A 34 92.48 6.92 32.83
C LYS A 34 91.58 5.78 33.30
N PRO A 35 90.63 6.02 34.22
CA PRO A 35 89.68 4.98 34.56
C PRO A 35 88.90 4.63 33.29
N LEU A 36 88.91 3.35 32.91
CA LEU A 36 87.92 2.84 31.95
C LEU A 36 86.54 3.25 32.50
N PRO A 37 85.63 3.81 31.69
CA PRO A 37 84.29 4.11 32.14
C PRO A 37 83.65 2.78 32.53
N ASN A 38 83.46 2.58 33.84
CA ASN A 38 82.78 1.51 34.58
C ASN A 38 82.73 0.11 33.92
N PRO A 39 83.12 -0.97 34.63
CA PRO A 39 82.75 -2.31 34.19
C PRO A 39 81.22 -2.32 34.04
N LEU A 40 80.72 -2.69 32.86
CA LEU A 40 79.28 -2.83 32.59
C LEU A 40 78.65 -3.58 33.77
N ASP A 41 77.74 -2.93 34.48
CA ASP A 41 76.93 -3.57 35.51
C ASP A 41 75.96 -4.53 34.80
N LEU A 42 76.46 -5.74 34.53
CA LEU A 42 75.77 -6.81 33.82
C LEU A 42 74.40 -7.12 34.44
N GLY A 43 74.22 -6.89 35.74
CA GLY A 43 72.94 -7.04 36.43
C GLY A 43 71.91 -5.96 36.06
N ALA A 44 72.35 -4.70 35.93
CA ALA A 44 71.49 -3.60 35.49
C ALA A 44 71.05 -3.77 34.03
N THR A 45 71.97 -4.16 33.13
CA THR A 45 71.63 -4.44 31.72
C THR A 45 70.73 -5.66 31.56
N GLU A 46 70.92 -6.74 32.33
CA GLU A 46 70.03 -7.90 32.30
C GLU A 46 68.61 -7.54 32.78
N SER A 47 68.50 -6.69 33.81
CA SER A 47 67.21 -6.22 34.33
C SER A 47 66.44 -5.37 33.31
N LEU A 48 67.13 -4.47 32.60
CA LEU A 48 66.55 -3.65 31.54
C LEU A 48 66.14 -4.49 30.34
N LEU A 49 66.96 -5.50 29.96
CA LEU A 49 66.61 -6.44 28.89
C LEU A 49 65.34 -7.24 29.22
N LYS A 50 65.20 -7.72 30.46
CA LYS A 50 63.98 -8.40 30.94
C LYS A 50 62.77 -7.47 30.90
N GLN A 51 62.92 -6.20 31.27
CA GLN A 51 61.85 -5.22 31.18
C GLN A 51 61.41 -4.96 29.74
N VAL A 52 62.36 -4.79 28.80
CA VAL A 52 62.05 -4.58 27.37
C VAL A 52 61.32 -5.79 26.79
N VAL A 53 61.82 -7.01 27.03
CA VAL A 53 61.15 -8.24 26.56
C VAL A 53 59.75 -8.39 27.15
N SER A 54 59.57 -8.05 28.43
CA SER A 54 58.24 -8.08 29.07
C SER A 54 57.28 -7.04 28.47
N ALA A 55 57.78 -5.83 28.16
CA ALA A 55 57.01 -4.77 27.55
C ALA A 55 56.62 -5.11 26.10
N GLU A 56 57.52 -5.72 25.32
CA GLU A 56 57.22 -6.22 23.98
C GLU A 56 56.14 -7.32 24.01
N SER A 57 56.21 -8.24 24.98
CA SER A 57 55.17 -9.26 25.16
C SER A 57 53.82 -8.64 25.50
N GLN A 58 53.78 -7.70 26.45
CA GLN A 58 52.55 -7.00 26.84
C GLN A 58 51.96 -6.19 25.68
N LEU A 59 52.81 -5.56 24.86
CA LEU A 59 52.37 -4.83 23.67
C LEU A 59 51.78 -5.78 22.62
N SER A 60 52.40 -6.94 22.42
CA SER A 60 51.91 -7.98 21.50
C SER A 60 50.54 -8.53 21.95
N ASP A 61 50.38 -8.79 23.24
CA ASP A 61 49.11 -9.27 23.81
C ASP A 61 48.03 -8.19 23.74
N SER A 62 48.36 -6.93 24.04
CA SER A 62 47.45 -5.80 23.91
C SER A 62 47.03 -5.56 22.45
N ALA A 63 47.95 -5.71 21.49
CA ALA A 63 47.66 -5.61 20.07
C ALA A 63 46.70 -6.73 19.61
N ARG A 64 46.88 -7.95 20.10
CA ARG A 64 45.96 -9.08 19.84
C ARG A 64 44.58 -8.84 20.44
N GLU A 65 44.50 -8.29 21.64
CA GLU A 65 43.22 -7.99 22.28
C GLU A 65 42.48 -6.86 21.56
N LEU A 66 43.20 -5.81 21.15
CA LEU A 66 42.66 -4.71 20.35
C LEU A 66 42.08 -5.21 19.03
N GLU A 67 42.78 -6.14 18.35
CA GLU A 67 42.30 -6.73 17.10
C GLU A 67 41.02 -7.56 17.32
N LYS A 68 40.95 -8.36 18.40
CA LYS A 68 39.70 -9.06 18.77
C LYS A 68 38.54 -8.10 19.03
N LYS A 69 38.80 -6.99 19.74
CA LYS A 69 37.77 -5.96 20.01
C LYS A 69 37.33 -5.24 18.74
N ARG A 70 38.24 -4.99 17.80
CA ARG A 70 37.91 -4.41 16.48
C ARG A 70 37.02 -5.35 15.66
N GLN A 71 37.35 -6.63 15.64
CA GLN A 71 36.53 -7.65 14.97
C GLN A 71 35.13 -7.75 15.58
N GLU A 72 35.03 -7.73 16.91
CA GLU A 72 33.74 -7.73 17.60
C GLU A 72 32.94 -6.46 17.32
N LEU A 73 33.58 -5.29 17.31
CA LEU A 73 32.92 -4.03 16.97
C LEU A 73 32.38 -4.04 15.53
N ALA A 74 33.16 -4.55 14.58
CA ALA A 74 32.73 -4.69 13.19
C ALA A 74 31.51 -5.63 13.08
N ARG A 75 31.50 -6.74 13.83
CA ARG A 75 30.36 -7.67 13.89
C ARG A 75 29.12 -7.00 14.49
N LEU A 76 29.26 -6.27 15.58
CA LEU A 76 28.16 -5.55 16.21
C LEU A 76 27.59 -4.44 15.30
N GLN A 77 28.44 -3.75 14.54
CA GLN A 77 28.02 -2.77 13.54
C GLN A 77 27.21 -3.41 12.41
N GLN A 78 27.61 -4.59 11.93
CA GLN A 78 26.84 -5.35 10.94
C GLN A 78 25.48 -5.82 11.48
N ILE A 79 25.44 -6.29 12.73
CA ILE A 79 24.17 -6.69 13.37
C ILE A 79 23.24 -5.49 13.52
N ASN A 80 23.77 -4.34 13.93
CA ASN A 80 22.98 -3.13 14.11
C ASN A 80 22.40 -2.61 12.78
N SER A 81 23.17 -2.66 11.69
CA SER A 81 22.67 -2.26 10.37
C SER A 81 21.57 -3.21 9.85
N LEU A 82 21.69 -4.51 10.09
CA LEU A 82 20.65 -5.50 9.78
C LEU A 82 19.37 -5.26 10.59
N LEU A 83 19.50 -4.98 11.90
CA LEU A 83 18.36 -4.67 12.76
C LEU A 83 17.66 -3.39 12.33
N GLN A 84 18.40 -2.32 12.00
CA GLN A 84 17.82 -1.08 11.49
C GLN A 84 17.07 -1.29 10.15
N ALA A 85 17.61 -2.12 9.26
CA ALA A 85 16.92 -2.47 8.02
C ALA A 85 15.63 -3.26 8.28
N SER A 86 15.66 -4.20 9.23
CA SER A 86 14.49 -4.98 9.66
C SER A 86 13.41 -4.09 10.29
N GLU A 87 13.77 -3.19 11.21
CA GLU A 87 12.84 -2.24 11.81
C GLU A 87 12.20 -1.31 10.77
N LYS A 88 12.98 -0.82 9.80
CA LYS A 88 12.46 0.00 8.70
C LYS A 88 11.47 -0.79 7.84
N GLY A 89 11.75 -2.06 7.56
CA GLY A 89 10.84 -2.98 6.88
C GLY A 89 9.53 -3.19 7.66
N ALA A 90 9.64 -3.51 8.94
CA ALA A 90 8.49 -3.72 9.82
C ALA A 90 7.62 -2.47 9.99
N ARG A 91 8.23 -1.27 10.11
CA ARG A 91 7.50 0.01 10.14
C ARG A 91 6.76 0.28 8.85
N LYS A 92 7.36 -0.03 7.71
CA LYS A 92 6.70 0.11 6.40
C LYS A 92 5.50 -0.84 6.29
N GLU A 93 5.67 -2.11 6.66
CA GLU A 93 4.58 -3.09 6.64
C GLU A 93 3.46 -2.71 7.61
N MET A 94 3.78 -2.21 8.80
CA MET A 94 2.80 -1.68 9.73
C MET A 94 2.03 -0.52 9.12
N GLY A 95 2.72 0.48 8.53
CA GLY A 95 2.07 1.62 7.86
C GLY A 95 1.17 1.18 6.70
N ASP A 96 1.60 0.22 5.90
CA ASP A 96 0.80 -0.35 4.80
C ASP A 96 -0.47 -1.05 5.35
N LYS A 97 -0.35 -1.80 6.46
CA LYS A 97 -1.50 -2.42 7.15
C LYS A 97 -2.42 -1.38 7.80
N THR A 98 -1.90 -0.32 8.41
CA THR A 98 -2.71 0.76 8.99
C THR A 98 -3.51 1.47 7.90
N ASN A 99 -2.87 1.80 6.77
CA ASN A 99 -3.54 2.37 5.60
C ASN A 99 -4.60 1.43 5.01
N GLN A 100 -4.40 0.11 5.07
CA GLN A 100 -5.42 -0.86 4.67
C GLN A 100 -6.59 -0.89 5.65
N LEU A 101 -6.33 -0.83 6.96
CA LEU A 101 -7.35 -0.80 8.01
C LEU A 101 -8.21 0.47 7.93
N GLU A 102 -7.61 1.64 7.73
CA GLU A 102 -8.36 2.89 7.54
C GLU A 102 -9.25 2.85 6.29
N LYS A 103 -8.77 2.26 5.18
CA LYS A 103 -9.59 2.02 3.99
C LYS A 103 -10.76 1.08 4.26
N LEU A 104 -10.52 0.01 5.02
CA LEU A 104 -11.56 -0.95 5.41
C LEU A 104 -12.62 -0.30 6.30
N ASP A 105 -12.22 0.56 7.24
CA ASP A 105 -13.13 1.26 8.15
C ASP A 105 -14.03 2.27 7.41
N GLY A 106 -13.43 3.08 6.53
CA GLY A 106 -14.20 3.99 5.67
C GLY A 106 -15.17 3.26 4.72
N ASP A 107 -14.75 2.12 4.16
CA ASP A 107 -15.59 1.24 3.35
C ASP A 107 -16.76 0.62 4.14
N LEU A 108 -16.63 0.46 5.46
CA LEU A 108 -17.67 -0.07 6.35
C LEU A 108 -18.72 0.99 6.69
N ASP A 109 -18.30 2.23 6.94
CA ASP A 109 -19.20 3.36 7.18
C ASP A 109 -20.05 3.69 5.95
N GLY A 110 -19.42 3.76 4.77
CA GLY A 110 -20.12 3.91 3.51
C GLY A 110 -21.11 2.76 3.26
N LEU A 111 -20.72 1.53 3.58
CA LEU A 111 -21.59 0.36 3.47
C LEU A 111 -22.79 0.42 4.44
N SER A 112 -22.58 0.87 5.67
CA SER A 112 -23.65 1.04 6.67
C SER A 112 -24.68 2.05 6.19
N LEU A 113 -24.23 3.18 5.62
CA LEU A 113 -25.11 4.19 5.04
C LEU A 113 -25.93 3.64 3.87
N VAL A 114 -25.28 2.96 2.91
CA VAL A 114 -25.95 2.31 1.77
C VAL A 114 -26.96 1.26 2.26
N GLN A 115 -26.56 0.40 3.20
CA GLN A 115 -27.44 -0.63 3.76
C GLN A 115 -28.64 -0.02 4.48
N SER A 116 -28.43 1.05 5.25
CA SER A 116 -29.50 1.75 5.97
C SER A 116 -30.50 2.40 5.01
N SER A 117 -30.01 3.01 3.91
CA SER A 117 -30.85 3.62 2.88
C SER A 117 -31.65 2.58 2.10
N LEU A 118 -31.03 1.45 1.75
CA LEU A 118 -31.72 0.32 1.12
C LEU A 118 -32.75 -0.32 2.05
N ASN A 119 -32.43 -0.49 3.34
CA ASN A 119 -33.36 -1.03 4.33
C ASN A 119 -34.54 -0.07 4.58
N ARG A 120 -34.29 1.24 4.74
CA ARG A 120 -35.38 2.23 4.82
C ARG A 120 -36.27 2.18 3.58
N ALA A 121 -35.66 1.98 2.41
CA ALA A 121 -36.41 1.77 1.20
C ALA A 121 -37.16 0.43 1.22
N SER A 122 -36.64 -0.70 1.69
CA SER A 122 -37.35 -1.99 1.53
C SER A 122 -38.62 -2.19 2.39
N ILE A 123 -38.98 -1.27 3.29
CA ILE A 123 -39.93 -1.52 4.40
C ILE A 123 -41.45 -1.46 4.05
N ARG A 124 -41.89 -1.14 2.82
CA ARG A 124 -43.34 -1.05 2.53
C ARG A 124 -43.89 -2.14 1.59
N PRO A 125 -44.86 -2.97 2.04
CA PRO A 125 -45.65 -3.82 1.15
C PRO A 125 -46.64 -2.99 0.29
N SER A 126 -46.90 -3.48 -0.92
CA SER A 126 -47.54 -2.81 -2.06
C SER A 126 -49.04 -2.46 -1.92
N SER A 127 -49.60 -2.26 -0.72
CA SER A 127 -51.06 -2.09 -0.54
C SER A 127 -51.59 -0.66 -0.56
N ALA A 128 -50.75 0.38 -0.74
CA ALA A 128 -51.22 1.76 -0.79
C ALA A 128 -51.45 2.24 -2.24
N THR A 129 -52.68 2.62 -2.55
CA THR A 129 -53.14 3.17 -3.84
C THR A 129 -52.69 4.60 -4.10
N VAL A 130 -52.10 5.27 -3.10
CA VAL A 130 -51.48 6.59 -3.23
C VAL A 130 -50.13 6.54 -2.49
N ARG A 131 -49.04 6.73 -3.22
CA ARG A 131 -47.68 6.75 -2.65
C ARG A 131 -47.31 8.21 -2.39
N ASP A 132 -46.97 8.54 -1.13
CA ASP A 132 -46.37 9.84 -0.78
C ASP A 132 -45.03 10.01 -1.50
N GLU A 133 -44.83 11.20 -2.07
CA GLU A 133 -43.78 11.53 -3.05
C GLU A 133 -42.35 11.55 -2.49
N GLU A 134 -42.14 11.38 -1.19
CA GLU A 134 -40.83 11.65 -0.57
C GLU A 134 -40.23 10.52 0.26
N VAL A 135 -40.98 9.43 0.53
CA VAL A 135 -40.48 8.26 1.29
C VAL A 135 -41.00 6.94 0.71
N GLY A 136 -40.88 6.80 -0.61
CA GLY A 136 -41.32 5.60 -1.34
C GLY A 136 -40.33 4.44 -1.19
N GLY A 137 -40.69 3.44 -0.39
CA GLY A 137 -39.87 2.24 -0.28
C GLY A 137 -39.74 1.40 -1.57
N ILE A 138 -38.62 0.68 -1.76
CA ILE A 138 -38.41 -0.33 -2.81
C ILE A 138 -39.28 -1.57 -2.50
N PRO A 139 -40.34 -1.86 -3.28
CA PRO A 139 -41.13 -3.08 -3.12
C PRO A 139 -40.29 -4.33 -3.40
N VAL A 140 -40.34 -5.31 -2.49
CA VAL A 140 -39.54 -6.56 -2.54
C VAL A 140 -40.33 -7.80 -2.96
N ASP A 141 -41.37 -7.63 -3.77
CA ASP A 141 -42.37 -8.66 -4.15
C ASP A 141 -42.17 -9.24 -5.57
N SER A 142 -41.00 -9.05 -6.17
CA SER A 142 -40.72 -9.56 -7.53
C SER A 142 -40.11 -10.96 -7.56
N ASP A 143 -40.65 -11.77 -8.47
CA ASP A 143 -40.15 -13.11 -8.78
C ASP A 143 -38.84 -13.06 -9.58
N TYR A 144 -38.67 -12.03 -10.41
CA TYR A 144 -37.52 -11.87 -11.28
C TYR A 144 -36.91 -10.48 -11.14
N ILE A 145 -35.58 -10.40 -11.19
CA ILE A 145 -34.84 -9.15 -11.06
C ILE A 145 -33.85 -8.97 -12.21
N ILE A 146 -33.79 -7.78 -12.80
CA ILE A 146 -32.74 -7.40 -13.74
C ILE A 146 -31.96 -6.23 -13.16
N PHE A 147 -30.64 -6.35 -13.19
CA PHE A 147 -29.71 -5.26 -12.90
C PHE A 147 -29.16 -4.74 -14.23
N ILE A 148 -29.39 -3.46 -14.51
CA ILE A 148 -28.74 -2.72 -15.60
C ILE A 148 -27.70 -1.85 -14.92
N VAL A 149 -26.43 -2.06 -15.25
CA VAL A 149 -25.32 -1.37 -14.60
C VAL A 149 -24.53 -0.60 -15.63
N ASP A 150 -24.41 0.71 -15.42
CA ASP A 150 -23.50 1.54 -16.19
C ASP A 150 -22.04 1.11 -15.91
N THR A 151 -21.31 0.83 -16.99
CA THR A 151 -19.89 0.45 -16.96
C THR A 151 -18.96 1.59 -17.39
N SER A 152 -19.45 2.83 -17.34
CA SER A 152 -18.68 4.05 -17.58
C SER A 152 -17.46 4.19 -16.66
N GLY A 153 -16.48 4.98 -17.10
CA GLY A 153 -15.22 5.16 -16.37
C GLY A 153 -15.40 5.69 -14.95
N SER A 154 -16.37 6.59 -14.72
CA SER A 154 -16.71 7.11 -13.39
C SER A 154 -17.31 6.03 -12.50
N MET A 155 -18.23 5.21 -13.03
CA MET A 155 -18.79 4.05 -12.31
C MET A 155 -17.72 3.01 -11.97
N LEU A 156 -16.74 2.78 -12.86
CA LEU A 156 -15.62 1.87 -12.59
C LEU A 156 -14.73 2.34 -11.44
N GLN A 157 -14.64 3.65 -11.16
CA GLN A 157 -13.89 4.16 -9.99
C GLN A 157 -14.52 3.75 -8.66
N ILE A 158 -15.85 3.58 -8.64
CA ILE A 158 -16.65 3.16 -7.48
C ILE A 158 -17.23 1.75 -7.61
N TRP A 159 -16.62 0.91 -8.46
CA TRP A 159 -17.16 -0.41 -8.79
C TRP A 159 -17.38 -1.31 -7.57
N ASN A 160 -16.55 -1.15 -6.53
CA ASN A 160 -16.71 -1.85 -5.26
C ASN A 160 -18.05 -1.50 -4.59
N SER A 161 -18.39 -0.22 -4.52
CA SER A 161 -19.65 0.26 -3.92
C SER A 161 -20.86 -0.13 -4.78
N VAL A 162 -20.73 -0.10 -6.11
CA VAL A 162 -21.74 -0.62 -7.04
C VAL A 162 -21.99 -2.12 -6.79
N SER A 163 -20.92 -2.93 -6.74
CA SER A 163 -20.98 -4.37 -6.49
C SER A 163 -21.60 -4.72 -5.14
N LYS A 164 -21.24 -3.98 -4.08
CA LYS A 164 -21.84 -4.12 -2.75
C LYS A 164 -23.34 -3.80 -2.78
N THR A 165 -23.74 -2.75 -3.50
CA THR A 165 -25.14 -2.32 -3.59
C THR A 165 -26.01 -3.34 -4.35
N VAL A 166 -25.52 -3.89 -5.47
CA VAL A 166 -26.20 -4.99 -6.20
C VAL A 166 -26.40 -6.21 -5.27
N LEU A 167 -25.37 -6.58 -4.51
CA LEU A 167 -25.46 -7.64 -3.51
C LEU A 167 -26.51 -7.36 -2.44
N ASN A 168 -26.57 -6.13 -1.93
CA ASN A 168 -27.54 -5.74 -0.90
C ASN A 168 -28.97 -5.78 -1.44
N VAL A 169 -29.21 -5.32 -2.66
CA VAL A 169 -30.52 -5.45 -3.34
C VAL A 169 -30.93 -6.92 -3.48
N LEU A 170 -30.00 -7.80 -3.88
CA LEU A 170 -30.29 -9.24 -3.93
C LEU A 170 -30.62 -9.80 -2.54
N LYS A 171 -29.91 -9.39 -1.48
CA LYS A 171 -30.14 -9.88 -0.11
C LYS A 171 -31.53 -9.51 0.43
N ILE A 172 -32.02 -8.29 0.15
CA ILE A 172 -33.36 -7.86 0.59
C ILE A 172 -34.49 -8.55 -0.19
N HIS A 173 -34.20 -9.23 -1.31
CA HIS A 173 -35.15 -10.08 -2.04
C HIS A 173 -34.82 -11.58 -1.86
N PRO A 174 -35.24 -12.20 -0.74
CA PRO A 174 -34.88 -13.60 -0.45
C PRO A 174 -35.65 -14.63 -1.29
N LYS A 175 -36.73 -14.25 -2.00
CA LYS A 175 -37.64 -15.16 -2.72
C LYS A 175 -37.55 -15.09 -4.26
N VAL A 176 -36.46 -14.54 -4.80
CA VAL A 176 -36.30 -14.38 -6.26
C VAL A 176 -36.16 -15.75 -6.91
N LYS A 177 -36.86 -15.98 -8.03
CA LYS A 177 -36.77 -17.21 -8.84
C LYS A 177 -35.56 -17.16 -9.77
N GLY A 178 -35.27 -15.99 -10.34
CA GLY A 178 -34.07 -15.78 -11.14
C GLY A 178 -33.74 -14.31 -11.38
N PHE A 179 -32.51 -14.05 -11.79
CA PHE A 179 -32.02 -12.71 -12.03
C PHE A 179 -31.15 -12.61 -13.29
N GLN A 180 -30.90 -11.38 -13.73
CA GLN A 180 -29.91 -11.05 -14.76
C GLN A 180 -29.12 -9.82 -14.35
N ILE A 181 -27.88 -9.74 -14.82
CA ILE A 181 -27.08 -8.53 -14.78
C ILE A 181 -26.67 -8.23 -16.22
N MET A 182 -26.85 -6.99 -16.67
CA MET A 182 -26.50 -6.52 -17.99
C MET A 182 -25.94 -5.10 -17.94
N ASN A 183 -25.22 -4.70 -18.98
CA ASN A 183 -24.68 -3.35 -19.08
C ASN A 183 -25.75 -2.40 -19.64
N ASP A 184 -25.41 -1.13 -19.71
CA ASP A 184 -26.18 -0.05 -20.33
C ASP A 184 -26.53 -0.27 -21.80
N ASN A 185 -25.90 -1.21 -22.52
CA ASN A 185 -26.31 -1.59 -23.89
C ASN A 185 -27.16 -2.88 -23.92
N GLY A 186 -27.52 -3.43 -22.76
CA GLY A 186 -28.33 -4.64 -22.65
C GLY A 186 -27.56 -5.94 -22.95
N MET A 187 -26.22 -5.89 -22.93
CA MET A 187 -25.39 -7.08 -23.00
C MET A 187 -25.35 -7.77 -21.63
N PRO A 188 -25.75 -9.05 -21.54
CA PRO A 188 -25.73 -9.77 -20.27
C PRO A 188 -24.29 -10.03 -19.82
N LEU A 189 -24.08 -9.97 -18.51
CA LEU A 189 -22.81 -10.28 -17.85
C LEU A 189 -22.26 -11.66 -18.25
N ILE A 190 -23.16 -12.65 -18.38
CA ILE A 190 -22.84 -13.99 -18.85
C ILE A 190 -23.57 -14.20 -20.17
N SER A 191 -22.82 -14.18 -21.28
CA SER A 191 -23.37 -14.24 -22.65
C SER A 191 -24.30 -15.44 -22.89
N SER A 192 -24.00 -16.60 -22.29
CA SER A 192 -24.83 -17.82 -22.40
C SER A 192 -26.23 -17.70 -21.77
N TYR A 193 -26.45 -16.68 -20.94
CA TYR A 193 -27.75 -16.36 -20.33
C TYR A 193 -28.52 -15.25 -21.08
N SER A 194 -28.09 -14.83 -22.27
CA SER A 194 -28.87 -13.91 -23.11
C SER A 194 -30.29 -14.44 -23.35
N GLY A 195 -31.30 -13.65 -22.94
CA GLY A 195 -32.72 -14.02 -23.01
C GLY A 195 -33.17 -15.08 -22.00
N LYS A 196 -32.30 -15.51 -21.08
CA LYS A 196 -32.57 -16.53 -20.05
C LYS A 196 -32.38 -15.96 -18.66
N TRP A 197 -32.95 -16.63 -17.66
CA TRP A 197 -32.79 -16.26 -16.25
C TRP A 197 -31.65 -17.06 -15.60
N ILE A 198 -30.80 -16.39 -14.83
CA ILE A 198 -29.90 -17.07 -13.90
C ILE A 198 -30.77 -17.48 -12.71
N ARG A 199 -30.94 -18.79 -12.50
CA ARG A 199 -31.65 -19.29 -11.32
C ARG A 199 -31.01 -18.74 -10.06
N ASP A 200 -31.83 -18.27 -9.14
CA ASP A 200 -31.33 -17.71 -7.90
C ASP A 200 -30.97 -18.82 -6.89
N THR A 201 -29.68 -18.92 -6.55
CA THR A 201 -29.18 -19.77 -5.46
C THR A 201 -27.98 -19.09 -4.80
N PRO A 202 -27.68 -19.35 -3.52
CA PRO A 202 -26.54 -18.75 -2.83
C PRO A 202 -25.21 -18.94 -3.58
N GLN A 203 -24.98 -20.15 -4.11
CA GLN A 203 -23.80 -20.47 -4.90
C GLN A 203 -23.75 -19.67 -6.21
N ARG A 204 -24.88 -19.57 -6.93
CA ARG A 204 -24.96 -18.80 -8.19
C ARG A 204 -24.79 -17.30 -7.95
N ARG A 205 -25.38 -16.74 -6.89
CA ARG A 205 -25.14 -15.34 -6.49
C ARG A 205 -23.66 -15.08 -6.28
N LYS A 206 -22.97 -15.94 -5.51
CA LYS A 206 -21.52 -15.81 -5.27
C LYS A 206 -20.72 -15.88 -6.57
N SER A 207 -20.97 -16.88 -7.42
CA SER A 207 -20.26 -17.03 -8.70
C SER A 207 -20.51 -15.85 -9.64
N VAL A 208 -21.76 -15.41 -9.79
CA VAL A 208 -22.11 -14.27 -10.66
C VAL A 208 -21.47 -12.98 -10.14
N MET A 209 -21.47 -12.75 -8.84
CA MET A 209 -20.86 -11.55 -8.26
C MET A 209 -19.33 -11.55 -8.36
N ASN A 210 -18.68 -12.72 -8.34
CA ASN A 210 -17.25 -12.82 -8.65
C ASN A 210 -16.96 -12.40 -10.10
N VAL A 211 -17.79 -12.84 -11.07
CA VAL A 211 -17.66 -12.43 -12.47
C VAL A 211 -17.94 -10.94 -12.62
N PHE A 212 -18.98 -10.44 -11.96
CA PHE A 212 -19.35 -9.02 -11.96
C PHE A 212 -18.24 -8.12 -11.41
N GLY A 213 -17.60 -8.51 -10.30
CA GLY A 213 -16.50 -7.73 -9.71
C GLY A 213 -15.29 -7.58 -10.63
N ALA A 214 -15.06 -8.54 -11.53
CA ALA A 214 -13.99 -8.51 -12.53
C ALA A 214 -14.43 -7.95 -13.90
N TRP A 215 -15.69 -7.55 -14.03
CA TRP A 215 -16.26 -7.20 -15.33
C TRP A 215 -15.75 -5.85 -15.82
N LYS A 216 -15.18 -5.86 -17.04
CA LYS A 216 -14.77 -4.66 -17.77
C LYS A 216 -15.42 -4.72 -19.15
N SER A 217 -16.61 -4.15 -19.27
CA SER A 217 -17.24 -3.91 -20.57
C SER A 217 -16.95 -2.47 -20.97
N ALA A 218 -16.51 -2.25 -22.22
CA ALA A 218 -16.64 -0.92 -22.80
C ALA A 218 -18.13 -0.70 -23.08
N SER A 219 -18.66 0.45 -22.68
CA SER A 219 -20.05 0.80 -22.92
C SER A 219 -20.25 2.31 -23.00
N ASN A 220 -21.42 2.71 -23.46
CA ASN A 220 -21.72 4.09 -23.84
C ASN A 220 -22.70 4.71 -22.82
N SER A 221 -22.23 5.13 -21.64
CA SER A 221 -22.73 6.21 -20.73
C SER A 221 -24.25 6.48 -20.56
N SER A 222 -25.16 5.64 -21.05
CA SER A 222 -26.61 5.85 -21.01
C SER A 222 -27.30 4.51 -20.76
N PRO A 223 -27.86 4.27 -19.57
CA PRO A 223 -28.49 2.99 -19.24
C PRO A 223 -29.86 2.77 -19.90
N VAL A 224 -30.31 3.70 -20.75
CA VAL A 224 -31.64 3.67 -21.38
C VAL A 224 -31.75 2.54 -22.38
N GLU A 225 -30.71 2.33 -23.19
CA GLU A 225 -30.67 1.30 -24.22
C GLU A 225 -30.80 -0.10 -23.57
N GLY A 226 -30.09 -0.32 -22.47
CA GLY A 226 -30.18 -1.53 -21.66
C GLY A 226 -31.57 -1.72 -21.06
N LEU A 227 -32.24 -0.63 -20.64
CA LEU A 227 -33.61 -0.68 -20.14
C LEU A 227 -34.59 -1.10 -21.24
N GLU A 228 -34.48 -0.54 -22.44
CA GLU A 228 -35.31 -0.96 -23.55
C GLU A 228 -35.11 -2.43 -23.90
N VAL A 229 -33.85 -2.88 -23.94
CA VAL A 229 -33.51 -4.29 -24.19
C VAL A 229 -34.10 -5.19 -23.11
N ALA A 230 -34.00 -4.80 -21.85
CA ALA A 230 -34.56 -5.53 -20.71
C ALA A 230 -36.09 -5.66 -20.84
N LEU A 231 -36.79 -4.55 -21.11
CA LEU A 231 -38.23 -4.54 -21.29
C LEU A 231 -38.66 -5.42 -22.49
N LYS A 232 -38.02 -5.25 -23.66
CA LYS A 232 -38.35 -6.01 -24.87
C LYS A 232 -38.16 -7.52 -24.69
N LYS A 233 -37.05 -7.94 -24.08
CA LYS A 233 -36.70 -9.36 -23.95
C LYS A 233 -37.43 -10.04 -22.79
N TYR A 234 -37.47 -9.39 -21.62
CA TYR A 234 -37.80 -10.06 -20.37
C TYR A 234 -39.15 -9.66 -19.79
N ALA A 235 -39.68 -8.46 -20.06
CA ALA A 235 -40.97 -8.07 -19.49
C ALA A 235 -42.12 -8.84 -20.17
N LYS A 236 -42.82 -9.68 -19.40
CA LYS A 236 -43.93 -10.52 -19.88
C LYS A 236 -45.13 -10.42 -18.93
N PRO A 237 -46.38 -10.55 -19.40
CA PRO A 237 -47.57 -10.38 -18.56
C PRO A 237 -47.69 -11.33 -17.36
N ASN A 238 -47.08 -12.52 -17.42
CA ASN A 238 -47.24 -13.57 -16.43
C ASN A 238 -46.05 -13.67 -15.46
N ILE A 239 -45.19 -12.65 -15.40
CA ILE A 239 -44.07 -12.60 -14.46
C ILE A 239 -44.10 -11.30 -13.66
N SER A 240 -43.72 -11.39 -12.38
CA SER A 240 -43.45 -10.20 -11.56
C SER A 240 -41.98 -9.82 -11.72
N LEU A 241 -41.71 -8.76 -12.49
CA LEU A 241 -40.38 -8.29 -12.83
C LEU A 241 -40.06 -6.96 -12.14
N SER A 242 -38.90 -6.88 -11.48
CA SER A 242 -38.28 -5.62 -11.07
C SER A 242 -36.98 -5.38 -11.85
N ILE A 243 -36.82 -4.18 -12.38
CA ILE A 243 -35.61 -3.73 -13.06
C ILE A 243 -34.93 -2.68 -12.19
N TYR A 244 -33.65 -2.84 -11.91
CA TYR A 244 -32.83 -1.89 -11.18
C TYR A 244 -31.76 -1.31 -12.09
N ILE A 245 -31.74 0.01 -12.19
CA ILE A 245 -30.80 0.76 -13.01
C ILE A 245 -29.76 1.40 -12.11
N PHE A 246 -28.48 1.15 -12.36
CA PHE A 246 -27.36 1.69 -11.61
C PHE A 246 -26.55 2.60 -12.52
N GLY A 247 -26.40 3.87 -12.16
CA GLY A 247 -25.65 4.84 -12.94
C GLY A 247 -25.35 6.11 -12.16
N ASP A 248 -24.50 6.96 -12.71
CA ASP A 248 -24.19 8.27 -12.17
C ASP A 248 -24.59 9.40 -13.13
N ASP A 249 -24.58 9.19 -14.45
CA ASP A 249 -24.92 10.24 -15.43
C ASP A 249 -25.88 9.80 -16.55
N TYR A 250 -26.42 10.77 -17.27
CA TYR A 250 -27.23 10.56 -18.48
C TYR A 250 -26.86 11.55 -19.58
N THR A 251 -26.32 11.01 -20.67
CA THR A 251 -25.79 11.78 -21.81
C THR A 251 -26.76 11.94 -22.98
N GLY A 252 -27.95 11.32 -22.92
CA GLY A 252 -28.92 11.40 -24.00
C GLY A 252 -29.54 12.79 -24.17
N ALA A 253 -30.04 13.06 -25.38
CA ALA A 253 -30.46 14.39 -25.79
C ALA A 253 -31.82 14.84 -25.22
N SER A 254 -32.77 13.92 -25.00
CA SER A 254 -34.14 14.24 -24.60
C SER A 254 -34.66 13.29 -23.52
N TYR A 255 -35.18 13.85 -22.43
CA TYR A 255 -35.84 13.08 -21.38
C TYR A 255 -37.19 12.51 -21.84
N ASP A 256 -38.00 13.33 -22.52
CA ASP A 256 -39.37 12.98 -22.92
C ASP A 256 -39.36 11.76 -23.85
N ALA A 257 -38.46 11.75 -24.84
CA ALA A 257 -38.33 10.62 -25.76
C ALA A 257 -38.04 9.29 -25.03
N VAL A 258 -37.21 9.35 -23.98
CA VAL A 258 -36.87 8.18 -23.16
C VAL A 258 -38.07 7.76 -22.32
N ILE A 259 -38.70 8.71 -21.62
CA ILE A 259 -39.84 8.45 -20.75
C ILE A 259 -40.98 7.82 -21.56
N ASP A 260 -41.31 8.37 -22.73
CA ASP A 260 -42.37 7.88 -23.60
C ASP A 260 -42.05 6.49 -24.17
N SER A 261 -40.80 6.26 -24.60
CA SER A 261 -40.35 4.93 -25.06
C SER A 261 -40.51 3.87 -23.97
N VAL A 262 -40.02 4.17 -22.76
CA VAL A 262 -40.11 3.28 -21.60
C VAL A 262 -41.57 3.03 -21.21
N ASP A 263 -42.39 4.07 -21.19
CA ASP A 263 -43.81 3.95 -20.86
C ASP A 263 -44.58 3.10 -21.85
N ALA A 264 -44.27 3.22 -23.16
CA ALA A 264 -44.86 2.40 -24.20
C ALA A 264 -44.39 0.93 -24.13
N LEU A 265 -43.09 0.69 -23.91
CA LEU A 265 -42.52 -0.65 -23.82
C LEU A 265 -42.97 -1.40 -22.55
N ASN A 266 -43.10 -0.69 -21.43
CA ASN A 266 -43.48 -1.27 -20.16
C ASN A 266 -45.02 -1.39 -19.99
N ARG A 267 -45.82 -1.13 -21.02
CA ARG A 267 -47.28 -1.21 -20.95
C ARG A 267 -47.79 -2.47 -21.65
N ASN A 268 -48.60 -3.25 -20.94
CA ASN A 268 -49.38 -4.31 -21.56
C ASN A 268 -50.43 -3.68 -22.50
N LYS A 269 -50.35 -3.99 -23.79
CA LYS A 269 -51.24 -3.40 -24.81
C LYS A 269 -52.72 -3.75 -24.65
N ILE A 270 -53.03 -4.84 -23.95
CA ILE A 270 -54.41 -5.31 -23.73
C ILE A 270 -54.96 -4.76 -22.41
N THR A 271 -54.20 -4.92 -21.32
CA THR A 271 -54.70 -4.59 -19.97
C THR A 271 -54.34 -3.18 -19.51
N GLY A 272 -53.45 -2.49 -20.22
CA GLY A 272 -52.91 -1.19 -19.83
C GLY A 272 -51.97 -1.21 -18.62
N LYS A 273 -51.82 -2.37 -17.94
CA LYS A 273 -50.98 -2.52 -16.74
C LYS A 273 -49.49 -2.50 -17.08
N LYS A 274 -48.68 -2.06 -16.12
CA LYS A 274 -47.22 -2.10 -16.24
C LYS A 274 -46.70 -3.54 -16.16
N LEU A 275 -45.72 -3.88 -17.01
CA LEU A 275 -45.14 -5.23 -17.10
C LEU A 275 -44.00 -5.44 -16.09
N ALA A 276 -43.32 -4.37 -15.69
CA ALA A 276 -42.22 -4.37 -14.75
C ALA A 276 -42.28 -3.15 -13.81
N LYS A 277 -41.77 -3.30 -12.60
CA LYS A 277 -41.43 -2.18 -11.71
C LYS A 277 -40.01 -1.72 -12.05
N ILE A 278 -39.80 -0.41 -12.19
CA ILE A 278 -38.49 0.15 -12.55
C ILE A 278 -37.97 0.97 -11.37
N HIS A 279 -36.84 0.55 -10.83
CA HIS A 279 -36.09 1.18 -9.75
C HIS A 279 -34.77 1.72 -10.30
N ALA A 280 -34.23 2.73 -9.63
CA ALA A 280 -32.94 3.27 -9.99
C ALA A 280 -32.13 3.63 -8.75
N VAL A 281 -30.83 3.43 -8.85
CA VAL A 281 -29.83 3.79 -7.85
C VAL A 281 -28.84 4.73 -8.52
N GLY A 282 -28.88 5.99 -8.13
CA GLY A 282 -27.95 7.03 -8.57
C GLY A 282 -26.76 7.10 -7.63
N PHE A 283 -25.55 7.02 -8.17
CA PHE A 283 -24.33 7.31 -7.42
C PHE A 283 -23.94 8.76 -7.68
N MET A 284 -24.02 9.61 -6.65
CA MET A 284 -23.59 11.00 -6.80
C MET A 284 -22.08 11.01 -6.99
N SER A 285 -21.56 11.29 -8.19
CA SER A 285 -20.13 11.43 -8.45
C SER A 285 -19.77 12.90 -8.67
N ASN A 286 -18.51 13.28 -8.40
CA ASN A 286 -18.05 14.66 -8.65
C ASN A 286 -18.05 15.04 -10.15
N TYR A 287 -18.15 14.04 -11.04
CA TYR A 287 -18.11 14.21 -12.49
C TYR A 287 -19.49 14.12 -13.15
N ALA A 288 -20.49 13.61 -12.42
CA ALA A 288 -21.83 13.40 -12.94
C ALA A 288 -22.67 14.68 -12.89
N THR A 289 -23.55 14.83 -13.88
CA THR A 289 -24.57 15.87 -13.85
C THR A 289 -25.82 15.38 -13.13
N ASN A 290 -26.68 16.30 -12.66
CA ASN A 290 -27.97 15.93 -12.07
C ASN A 290 -28.97 15.29 -13.06
N ARG A 291 -28.59 15.11 -14.33
CA ARG A 291 -29.45 14.64 -15.41
C ARG A 291 -29.95 13.21 -15.18
N PHE A 292 -29.10 12.32 -14.66
CA PHE A 292 -29.49 10.96 -14.33
C PHE A 292 -30.60 10.92 -13.28
N SER A 293 -30.39 11.65 -12.17
CA SER A 293 -31.34 11.72 -11.06
C SER A 293 -32.69 12.30 -11.49
N ILE A 294 -32.69 13.34 -12.34
CA ILE A 294 -33.92 13.92 -12.89
C ILE A 294 -34.68 12.89 -13.72
N LEU A 295 -34.03 12.26 -14.69
CA LEU A 295 -34.66 11.27 -15.56
C LEU A 295 -35.17 10.06 -14.74
N MET A 296 -34.34 9.53 -13.85
CA MET A 296 -34.69 8.33 -13.09
C MET A 296 -35.78 8.59 -12.06
N ARG A 297 -35.88 9.80 -11.49
CA ARG A 297 -37.01 10.15 -10.62
C ARG A 297 -38.33 10.02 -11.38
N GLU A 298 -38.41 10.56 -12.59
CA GLU A 298 -39.62 10.48 -13.42
C GLU A 298 -39.91 9.04 -13.90
N VAL A 299 -38.89 8.35 -14.42
CA VAL A 299 -39.02 6.97 -14.92
C VAL A 299 -39.49 6.03 -13.80
N THR A 300 -38.91 6.13 -12.61
CA THR A 300 -39.28 5.26 -11.48
C THR A 300 -40.70 5.57 -10.99
N GLN A 301 -41.08 6.85 -10.91
CA GLN A 301 -42.43 7.28 -10.51
C GLN A 301 -43.51 6.71 -11.46
N ARG A 302 -43.34 6.86 -12.78
CA ARG A 302 -44.31 6.36 -13.77
C ARG A 302 -44.40 4.85 -13.86
N ASN A 303 -43.38 4.14 -13.40
CA ASN A 303 -43.29 2.69 -13.52
C ASN A 303 -43.36 1.98 -12.16
N GLY A 304 -43.90 2.64 -11.14
CA GLY A 304 -44.22 2.02 -9.86
C GLY A 304 -43.00 1.54 -9.09
N GLY A 305 -41.82 2.12 -9.32
CA GLY A 305 -40.63 1.86 -8.52
C GLY A 305 -40.16 3.06 -7.71
N THR A 306 -38.86 3.08 -7.43
CA THR A 306 -38.22 4.00 -6.48
C THR A 306 -36.86 4.42 -7.01
N PHE A 307 -36.54 5.70 -6.88
CA PHE A 307 -35.18 6.23 -7.07
C PHE A 307 -34.47 6.37 -5.72
N LEU A 308 -33.23 5.89 -5.65
CA LEU A 308 -32.35 6.01 -4.48
C LEU A 308 -31.07 6.74 -4.87
N ALA A 309 -30.77 7.87 -4.23
CA ALA A 309 -29.49 8.55 -4.37
C ALA A 309 -28.52 8.06 -3.29
N LEU A 310 -27.35 7.57 -3.68
CA LEU A 310 -26.29 7.15 -2.79
C LEU A 310 -25.11 8.15 -2.86
N PRO A 311 -24.51 8.49 -1.70
CA PRO A 311 -23.34 9.36 -1.68
C PRO A 311 -22.14 8.67 -2.35
N TYR A 312 -21.26 9.48 -2.94
CA TYR A 312 -19.94 9.02 -3.39
C TYR A 312 -19.14 8.50 -2.20
N ASP A 313 -18.53 7.33 -2.32
CA ASP A 313 -17.56 6.86 -1.32
C ASP A 313 -16.21 7.57 -1.58
N GLN A 314 -15.94 8.64 -0.83
CA GLN A 314 -14.84 9.62 -1.04
C GLN A 314 -13.46 9.13 -0.59
N ASN A 315 -13.27 7.90 -0.10
CA ASN A 315 -12.02 7.46 0.54
C ASN A 315 -10.82 7.22 -0.41
N ARG A 316 -10.76 7.92 -1.55
CA ARG A 316 -9.60 7.96 -2.45
C ARG A 316 -9.10 9.36 -2.84
N ALA A 317 -9.71 10.46 -2.35
CA ALA A 317 -9.36 11.81 -2.83
C ALA A 317 -8.54 12.70 -1.87
N THR A 318 -8.41 12.37 -0.59
CA THR A 318 -7.64 13.19 0.37
C THR A 318 -6.18 12.74 0.49
N GLY A 319 -5.48 12.79 -0.66
CA GLY A 319 -4.02 12.72 -0.74
C GLY A 319 -3.36 14.08 -0.93
N MET A 320 -4.08 15.20 -0.76
CA MET A 320 -3.50 16.54 -0.75
C MET A 320 -3.17 16.93 0.69
N ARG A 321 -1.89 16.78 1.03
CA ARG A 321 -1.25 17.48 2.14
C ARG A 321 -1.46 18.98 1.93
N PHE A 322 -2.17 19.63 2.85
CA PHE A 322 -1.93 21.04 3.10
C PHE A 322 -0.55 21.16 3.78
N GLN A 323 0.24 22.10 3.27
CA GLN A 323 1.59 22.43 3.73
C GLN A 323 1.60 22.89 5.19
#